data_AF-A0A3S0PCM5-F1
#
_entry.id   AF-A0A3S0PCM5-F1
#
_cell.length_a   1.000
_cell.length_b   1.000
_cell.length_c   1.000
_cell.angle_alpha   90.00
_cell.angle_beta   90.00
_cell.angle_gamma   90.00
#
_symmetry.space_group_name_H-M   'P 1'
#
loop_
_entity.id
_entity.type
_entity.pdbx_description
1 polymer ?
#
loop_
_entity_poly.entity_id
_entity_poly.type
_entity_poly.pdbx_seq_one_letter_code
_entity_poly.pdbx_strand_id
1 'polypeptide(L)' 'MQFSEILGQEHIKNHLTRSANLGRIPHAQLFVGPEGCGTLPMAIAYAPYILCNNQNGENSGVNESCNLKFQKIAH' A
#
# COMPACT_ATOMS: atom_id res chain seq x y z
N MET A 1 -2.83 6.65 5.09
CA MET A 1 -2.42 6.89 3.69
C MET A 1 -2.95 5.76 2.83
N GLN A 2 -3.60 6.08 1.71
CA GLN A 2 -4.16 5.11 0.76
C GLN A 2 -3.48 5.20 -0.61
N PHE A 3 -3.57 4.15 -1.44
CA PHE A 3 -3.05 4.19 -2.81
C PHE A 3 -3.66 5.31 -3.67
N SER A 4 -4.91 5.69 -3.40
CA SER A 4 -5.63 6.78 -4.07
C SER A 4 -5.05 8.17 -3.77
N GLU A 5 -4.38 8.34 -2.64
CA GLU A 5 -3.77 9.61 -2.21
C GLU A 5 -2.39 9.83 -2.83
N ILE A 6 -1.78 8.79 -3.41
CA ILE A 6 -0.47 8.86 -4.05
C ILE A 6 -0.67 9.24 -5.51
N LEU A 7 -0.15 10.38 -5.92
CA LEU A 7 -0.22 10.83 -7.32
C LEU A 7 0.76 10.02 -8.20
N GLY A 8 0.24 9.43 -9.28
CA GLY A 8 1.05 8.67 -10.25
C GLY A 8 1.53 7.32 -9.73
N GLN A 9 2.68 6.85 -10.24
CA GLN A 9 3.27 5.54 -9.91
C GLN A 9 2.35 4.34 -10.23
N GLU A 10 1.45 4.47 -11.21
CA GLU A 10 0.42 3.48 -11.54
C GLU A 10 0.99 2.09 -11.84
N HIS A 11 2.13 2.02 -12.54
CA HIS A 11 2.81 0.76 -12.80
C HIS A 11 3.24 0.06 -11.51
N ILE A 12 3.77 0.80 -10.53
CA ILE A 12 4.22 0.26 -9.26
C ILE A 12 3.02 -0.17 -8.41
N LYS A 13 1.98 0.67 -8.30
CA LYS A 13 0.73 0.33 -7.60
C LYS A 13 0.15 -0.98 -8.14
N ASN A 14 0.00 -1.09 -9.46
CA ASN A 14 -0.52 -2.28 -10.13
C ASN A 14 0.35 -3.51 -9.90
N HIS A 15 1.68 -3.36 -9.90
CA HIS A 15 2.60 -4.46 -9.62
C HIS A 15 2.44 -4.97 -8.19
N LEU A 16 2.45 -4.07 -7.20
CA LEU A 16 2.34 -4.41 -5.78
C LEU A 16 0.99 -5.05 -5.44
N THR A 17 -0.11 -4.47 -5.93
CA THR A 17 -1.47 -4.96 -5.67
C THR A 17 -1.70 -6.32 -6.33
N ARG A 18 -1.24 -6.50 -7.58
CA ARG A 18 -1.28 -7.79 -8.26
C ARG A 18 -0.46 -8.86 -7.55
N SER A 19 0.75 -8.53 -7.09
CA SER A 19 1.60 -9.47 -6.37
C SER A 19 0.96 -9.92 -5.05
N ALA A 20 0.40 -8.97 -4.29
CA ALA A 20 -0.34 -9.26 -3.07
C ALA A 20 -1.62 -10.07 -3.32
N ASN A 21 -2.40 -9.75 -4.36
CA ASN A 21 -3.61 -10.52 -4.73
C ASN A 21 -3.30 -11.97 -5.12
N LEU A 22 -2.11 -12.21 -5.69
CA LEU A 22 -1.63 -13.56 -6.03
C LEU A 22 -0.99 -14.28 -4.83
N GLY A 23 -1.00 -13.68 -3.63
CA GLY A 23 -0.34 -14.22 -2.44
C GLY A 23 1.19 -14.25 -2.54
N ARG A 24 1.78 -13.52 -3.48
CA ARG A 24 3.23 -13.45 -3.72
C ARG A 24 3.81 -12.20 -3.08
N ILE A 25 4.04 -12.26 -1.77
CA ILE A 25 4.54 -11.12 -1.00
C ILE A 25 5.99 -11.42 -0.59
N PRO A 26 6.97 -10.61 -1.04
CA PRO A 26 8.35 -10.75 -0.60
C PRO A 26 8.45 -10.56 0.92
N HIS A 27 9.36 -11.29 1.56
CA HIS A 27 9.66 -11.12 2.99
C HIS A 27 10.23 -9.72 3.31
N ALA A 28 10.80 -9.05 2.31
CA ALA A 28 11.28 -7.68 2.39
C ALA A 28 11.02 -6.97 1.06
N GLN A 29 10.35 -5.81 1.12
CA GLN A 29 10.12 -4.94 -0.03
C GLN A 29 10.83 -3.61 0.21
N LEU A 30 11.88 -3.35 -0.57
CA LEU A 30 12.65 -2.11 -0.47
C LEU A 30 12.07 -1.06 -1.44
N PHE A 31 11.79 0.14 -0.93
CA PHE A 31 11.34 1.29 -1.72
C PHE A 31 12.48 2.31 -1.77
N VAL A 32 13.03 2.55 -2.96
CA VAL A 32 14.16 3.47 -3.18
C VAL A 32 13.79 4.51 -4.21
N GLY A 33 14.14 5.76 -3.95
CA GLY A 33 13.95 6.86 -4.87
C GLY A 33 14.43 8.19 -4.27
N PRO A 34 14.57 9.23 -5.10
CA PRO A 34 14.94 10.57 -4.64
C PRO A 34 13.86 11.16 -3.72
N GLU A 35 14.23 12.16 -2.93
CA GLU A 35 13.26 12.86 -2.08
C GLU A 35 12.11 13.44 -2.91
N GLY A 36 10.90 13.40 -2.36
CA GLY A 36 9.69 13.89 -3.02
C GLY A 36 9.02 12.94 -4.01
N CYS A 37 9.57 11.75 -4.30
CA CYS A 37 8.97 10.80 -5.26
C CYS A 37 7.85 9.91 -4.70
N GLY A 38 7.50 10.05 -3.42
CA GLY A 38 6.41 9.31 -2.79
C GLY A 38 6.73 7.86 -2.41
N THR A 39 7.99 7.49 -2.19
CA THR A 39 8.40 6.15 -1.74
C THR A 39 7.85 5.79 -0.36
N LEU A 40 7.97 6.70 0.61
CA LEU A 40 7.42 6.50 1.96
C LEU A 40 5.90 6.30 1.95
N PRO A 41 5.08 7.20 1.34
CA PRO A 41 3.64 6.98 1.30
C PRO A 41 3.26 5.71 0.53
N MET A 42 4.02 5.31 -0.49
CA MET A 42 3.82 4.02 -1.18
C MET A 42 3.99 2.82 -0.23
N ALA A 43 5.07 2.80 0.55
CA ALA A 43 5.31 1.75 1.54
C ALA A 43 4.19 1.72 2.60
N ILE A 44 3.78 2.89 3.06
CA ILE A 44 2.72 3.04 4.05
C ILE A 44 1.37 2.58 3.50
N ALA A 45 1.03 2.86 2.24
CA ALA A 45 -0.22 2.42 1.62
C ALA A 45 -0.24 0.90 1.33
N TYR A 46 0.92 0.33 1.03
CA TYR A 46 1.07 -1.10 0.77
C TYR A 46 0.91 -1.96 2.03
N ALA A 47 1.35 -1.48 3.19
CA ALA A 47 1.22 -2.20 4.47
C ALA A 47 -0.24 -2.59 4.82
N PRO A 48 -1.22 -1.67 4.89
CA PRO A 48 -2.63 -2.02 5.13
C PRO A 48 -3.23 -2.82 3.98
N TYR A 49 -2.73 -2.66 2.74
CA TYR A 49 -3.19 -3.48 1.62
C TYR A 49 -2.96 -4.97 1.90
N ILE A 50 -1.75 -5.31 2.39
CA ILE A 50 -1.39 -6.68 2.79
C ILE A 50 -2.11 -7.08 4.08
N LEU A 51 -1.98 -6.27 5.13
CA LEU A 51 -2.35 -6.67 6.50
C LEU A 51 -3.87 -6.72 6.71
N CYS A 52 -4.62 -5.85 6.04
CA CYS A 52 -6.07 -5.83 6.11
C CYS A 52 -6.72 -6.68 5.00
N ASN A 53 -5.91 -7.40 4.21
CA ASN A 53 -6.34 -8.25 3.09
C ASN A 53 -7.25 -7.51 2.10
N ASN A 54 -6.89 -6.27 1.78
CA ASN A 54 -7.64 -5.47 0.82
C ASN A 54 -7.44 -6.01 -0.60
N GLN A 55 -8.40 -5.75 -1.48
CA GLN A 55 -8.42 -6.26 -2.85
C GLN A 55 -8.69 -5.14 -3.85
N ASN A 56 -8.51 -5.44 -5.15
CA ASN A 56 -8.80 -4.54 -6.27
C ASN A 56 -7.99 -3.24 -6.29
N GLY A 57 -6.85 -3.20 -5.61
CA GLY A 57 -5.96 -2.02 -5.63
C GLY A 57 -6.46 -0.83 -4.80
N GLU A 58 -7.49 -1.03 -3.99
CA GLU A 58 -7.98 -0.01 -3.06
C GLU A 58 -7.73 -0.39 -1.61
N ASN A 59 -7.54 0.59 -0.73
CA ASN A 59 -7.37 0.40 0.72
C ASN A 59 -8.69 0.55 1.50
N SER A 60 -9.83 0.44 0.82
CA SER A 60 -11.18 0.67 1.38
C SER A 60 -12.00 -0.61 1.52
N GLY A 61 -11.33 -1.76 1.68
CA GLY A 61 -11.95 -3.08 1.63
C GLY A 61 -12.59 -3.57 2.95
N VAL A 62 -12.91 -4.87 2.92
CA VAL A 62 -13.69 -5.69 3.87
C VAL A 62 -13.41 -5.46 5.36
N ASN A 63 -12.22 -4.97 5.73
CA ASN A 63 -11.83 -4.75 7.12
C ASN A 63 -11.60 -3.26 7.42
N GLU A 64 -12.68 -2.48 7.40
CA GLU A 64 -12.70 -1.05 7.75
C GLU A 64 -12.01 -0.79 9.08
N SER A 65 -12.24 -1.63 10.10
CA SER A 65 -11.62 -1.48 11.41
C SER A 65 -10.09 -1.56 11.37
N CYS A 66 -9.54 -2.42 10.52
CA CYS A 66 -8.10 -2.53 10.29
C CYS A 66 -7.60 -1.29 9.54
N ASN A 67 -8.28 -0.90 8.46
CA ASN A 67 -7.92 0.28 7.65
C ASN A 67 -7.92 1.58 8.48
N LEU A 68 -8.89 1.76 9.38
CA LEU A 68 -8.98 2.90 10.30
C LEU A 68 -7.78 2.98 11.26
N LYS A 69 -7.24 1.84 11.72
CA LYS A 69 -6.05 1.82 12.57
C LYS A 69 -4.81 2.36 11.82
N PHE A 70 -4.69 2.06 10.53
CA PHE A 70 -3.62 2.57 9.67
C PHE A 70 -3.78 4.05 9.27
N GLN A 71 -4.89 4.71 9.61
CA GLN A 71 -5.01 6.17 9.44
C GLN A 71 -4.29 6.93 10.55
N LYS A 72 -4.07 6.30 11.72
CA LYS A 72 -3.35 6.87 12.86
C LYS A 72 -1.95 6.28 12.98
N ILE A 73 -1.18 6.34 11.91
CA ILE A 73 0.24 5.98 11.99
C ILE A 73 0.94 7.09 12.76
N ALA A 74 1.39 6.76 13.96
CA ALA A 74 2.31 7.61 14.70
C ALA A 74 3.68 7.46 14.04
N HIS A 75 4.17 8.55 13.47
CA HIS A 75 5.57 8.74 13.09
C HIS A 75 6.11 9.90 13.91
#